data_AF-A0A1I2WJH3-F1
#
_entry.id   AF-A0A1I2WJH3-F1
#
_cell.length_a   1.000
_cell.length_b   1.000
_cell.length_c   1.000
_cell.angle_alpha   90.00
_cell.angle_beta   90.00
_cell.angle_gamma   90.00
#
_symmetry.space_group_name_H-M   'P 1'
#
loop_
_entity.id
_entity.type
_entity.pdbx_description
1 polymer ?
#
loop_
_entity_poly.entity_id
_entity_poly.type
_entity_poly.pdbx_seq_one_letter_code
_entity_poly.pdbx_strand_id
1 'polypeptide(L)'
;MIIWGKEHKARGEALAAAVGEKAAEAANLSRSNEGIQPLRCDDSTLSIWGHGGETSLAEMLDVELGALIVAWKAMNPALRTVELVTCNAQHNQEPLAGYARRVAAFVERKYKDVAVKALPRGQHADDYSVLWASNGNPVSFCYITAPSTRTLTYASDQLKALEPAKNYDLSLVASEMAKARRLVEPSNYSVLAGPDLSMIRAMLSVVRPAA
;
A
#
# COMPACT_ATOMS: atom_id res chain seq x y z
N MET A 1 10.02 0.64 10.63
CA MET A 1 9.33 -0.61 11.02
C MET A 1 8.28 -0.94 9.98
N ILE A 2 8.20 -2.20 9.56
CA ILE A 2 7.23 -2.69 8.59
C ILE A 2 6.31 -3.72 9.22
N ILE A 3 5.01 -3.49 9.13
CA ILE A 3 3.96 -4.38 9.60
C ILE A 3 3.26 -4.97 8.39
N TRP A 4 3.00 -6.29 8.38
CA TRP A 4 2.27 -6.93 7.29
C TRP A 4 0.98 -7.65 7.70
N GLY A 5 -0.08 -7.54 6.89
CA GLY A 5 -1.29 -8.34 7.04
C GLY A 5 -1.06 -9.83 6.77
N LYS A 6 -2.06 -10.67 7.06
CA LYS A 6 -2.04 -12.09 6.69
C LYS A 6 -1.66 -12.26 5.20
N GLU A 7 -0.90 -13.31 4.90
CA GLU A 7 -0.44 -13.64 3.53
C GLU A 7 0.58 -12.68 2.90
N HIS A 8 1.02 -11.64 3.63
CA HIS A 8 1.99 -10.66 3.14
C HIS A 8 3.40 -10.80 3.73
N LYS A 9 3.66 -11.86 4.51
CA LYS A 9 4.94 -12.06 5.22
C LYS A 9 6.16 -11.89 4.31
N ALA A 10 6.24 -12.67 3.22
CA ALA A 10 7.37 -12.63 2.31
C ALA A 10 7.61 -11.22 1.71
N ARG A 11 6.53 -10.48 1.42
CA ARG A 11 6.61 -9.11 0.87
C ARG A 11 7.02 -8.09 1.93
N GLY A 12 6.47 -8.22 3.14
CA GLY A 12 6.84 -7.38 4.28
C GLY A 12 8.31 -7.55 4.67
N GLU A 13 8.78 -8.80 4.74
CA GLU A 13 10.19 -9.12 5.00
C GLU A 13 11.11 -8.64 3.86
N ALA A 14 10.70 -8.80 2.60
CA ALA A 14 11.45 -8.31 1.46
C ALA A 14 11.55 -6.78 1.43
N LEU A 15 10.45 -6.06 1.72
CA LEU A 15 10.49 -4.60 1.81
C LEU A 15 11.41 -4.17 2.96
N ALA A 16 11.31 -4.83 4.12
CA ALA A 16 12.09 -4.49 5.30
C ALA A 16 13.59 -4.70 5.04
N ALA A 17 13.96 -5.79 4.37
CA ALA A 17 15.33 -6.03 3.92
C ALA A 17 15.79 -4.95 2.92
N ALA A 18 14.95 -4.59 1.95
CA ALA A 18 15.29 -3.60 0.93
C ALA A 18 15.51 -2.18 1.49
N VAL A 19 14.85 -1.83 2.60
CA VAL A 19 14.99 -0.51 3.25
C VAL A 19 15.83 -0.52 4.53
N GLY A 20 16.37 -1.67 4.93
CA GLY A 20 17.18 -1.82 6.13
C GLY A 20 16.39 -1.64 7.44
N GLU A 21 15.12 -2.03 7.47
CA GLU A 21 14.24 -1.86 8.63
C GLU A 21 13.79 -3.17 9.26
N LYS A 22 13.24 -3.09 10.47
CA LYS A 22 12.61 -4.23 11.15
C LYS A 22 11.23 -4.51 10.58
N ALA A 23 10.79 -5.75 10.76
CA ALA A 23 9.60 -6.30 10.14
C ALA A 23 8.81 -7.15 11.17
N ALA A 24 7.48 -7.01 11.24
CA ALA A 24 6.60 -7.82 12.10
C ALA A 24 5.22 -8.12 11.46
N GLU A 25 4.62 -9.26 11.80
CA GLU A 25 3.28 -9.64 11.31
C GLU A 25 2.16 -8.91 12.07
N ALA A 26 1.09 -8.53 11.36
CA ALA A 26 -0.12 -7.94 11.93
C ALA A 26 -1.01 -8.97 12.66
N ALA A 27 -0.86 -10.27 12.42
CA ALA A 27 -1.44 -11.31 13.27
C ALA A 27 -0.79 -11.36 14.67
N ASN A 28 0.45 -10.87 14.85
CA ASN A 28 0.96 -10.52 16.19
C ASN A 28 0.28 -9.26 16.77
N LEU A 29 -0.68 -8.68 16.05
CA LEU A 29 -1.57 -7.57 16.41
C LEU A 29 -3.05 -8.05 16.44
N SER A 30 -3.29 -9.34 16.68
CA SER A 30 -4.61 -9.98 16.61
C SER A 30 -5.62 -9.50 17.66
N ARG A 31 -6.89 -9.46 17.24
CA ARG A 31 -8.14 -9.11 17.95
C ARG A 31 -8.53 -10.06 19.10
N SER A 32 -7.61 -10.41 20.01
CA SER A 32 -8.03 -10.85 21.35
C SER A 32 -8.28 -9.61 22.21
N ASN A 33 -9.06 -9.75 23.28
CA ASN A 33 -9.39 -8.67 24.24
C ASN A 33 -8.17 -8.03 24.96
N GLU A 34 -6.95 -8.25 24.49
CA GLU A 34 -5.68 -7.73 25.02
C GLU A 34 -5.05 -6.63 24.16
N GLY A 35 -5.71 -6.22 23.07
CA GLY A 35 -5.36 -5.04 22.30
C GLY A 35 -4.06 -5.15 21.51
N ILE A 36 -4.02 -4.45 20.38
CA ILE A 36 -2.81 -4.32 19.58
C ILE A 36 -1.75 -3.61 20.40
N GLN A 37 -0.62 -4.25 20.70
CA GLN A 37 0.47 -3.61 21.43
C GLN A 37 1.51 -3.06 20.45
N PRO A 38 1.71 -1.73 20.40
CA PRO A 38 2.78 -1.16 19.61
C PRO A 38 4.13 -1.75 20.01
N LEU A 39 5.01 -1.97 19.04
CA LEU A 39 6.39 -2.34 19.32
C LEU A 39 7.21 -1.07 19.52
N ARG A 40 8.10 -1.10 20.52
CA ARG A 40 9.05 -0.02 20.75
C ARG A 40 10.16 -0.08 19.70
N CYS A 41 10.37 1.02 18.98
CA CYS A 41 11.40 1.20 17.97
C CYS A 41 11.77 2.68 17.85
N ASP A 42 13.00 2.95 17.43
CA ASP A 42 13.48 4.32 17.18
C ASP A 42 13.22 4.78 15.73
N ASP A 43 12.50 3.96 14.96
CA ASP A 43 12.17 4.26 13.57
C ASP A 43 11.26 5.48 13.46
N SER A 44 11.61 6.40 12.55
CA SER A 44 10.78 7.57 12.24
C SER A 44 9.62 7.24 11.29
N THR A 45 9.59 6.01 10.76
CA THR A 45 8.60 5.55 9.77
C THR A 45 7.98 4.22 10.21
N LEU A 46 6.65 4.18 10.17
CA LEU A 46 5.84 2.98 10.32
C LEU A 46 5.18 2.66 8.99
N SER A 47 5.58 1.56 8.34
CA SER A 47 4.95 1.07 7.11
C SER A 47 4.00 -0.07 7.43
N ILE A 48 2.82 -0.06 6.83
CA ILE A 48 1.80 -1.09 7.02
C ILE A 48 1.37 -1.59 5.64
N TRP A 49 1.67 -2.85 5.36
CA TRP A 49 1.38 -3.50 4.08
C TRP A 49 0.38 -4.62 4.27
N GLY A 50 -0.77 -4.57 3.61
CA GLY A 50 -1.62 -5.75 3.54
C GLY A 50 -2.60 -5.71 2.41
N HIS A 51 -3.45 -6.73 2.36
CA HIS A 51 -4.72 -6.61 1.65
C HIS A 51 -5.49 -5.44 2.23
N GLY A 52 -6.11 -4.69 1.34
CA GLY A 52 -6.99 -3.62 1.72
C GLY A 52 -7.74 -3.11 0.52
N GLY A 53 -8.63 -2.19 0.83
CA GLY A 53 -9.45 -1.52 -0.16
C GLY A 53 -9.95 -0.21 0.44
N GLU A 54 -11.19 0.11 0.15
CA GLU A 54 -11.78 1.40 0.51
C GLU A 54 -12.16 1.52 1.98
N THR A 55 -12.34 0.38 2.65
CA THR A 55 -12.89 0.29 4.00
C THR A 55 -11.91 -0.25 5.01
N SER A 56 -10.88 -0.99 4.58
CA SER A 56 -9.92 -1.61 5.50
C SER A 56 -8.53 -1.78 4.90
N LEU A 57 -7.55 -1.91 5.78
CA LEU A 57 -6.18 -2.33 5.49
C LEU A 57 -5.77 -3.36 6.55
N ALA A 58 -5.28 -4.51 6.11
CA ALA A 58 -4.93 -5.65 6.99
C ALA A 58 -6.05 -5.97 8.00
N GLU A 59 -7.29 -6.04 7.52
CA GLU A 59 -8.51 -6.32 8.32
C GLU A 59 -8.89 -5.24 9.35
N MET A 60 -8.20 -4.09 9.36
CA MET A 60 -8.50 -2.95 10.22
C MET A 60 -9.29 -1.88 9.48
N LEU A 61 -10.40 -1.47 10.08
CA LEU A 61 -11.12 -0.24 9.72
C LEU A 61 -10.23 0.98 9.97
N ASP A 62 -10.61 2.11 9.39
CA ASP A 62 -9.89 3.39 9.51
C ASP A 62 -9.77 3.87 10.96
N VAL A 63 -10.81 3.69 11.77
CA VAL A 63 -10.80 4.03 13.20
C VAL A 63 -9.88 3.12 14.01
N GLU A 64 -9.84 1.82 13.68
CA GLU A 64 -8.99 0.84 14.36
C GLU A 64 -7.51 1.12 14.04
N LEU A 65 -7.21 1.35 12.76
CA LEU A 65 -5.86 1.68 12.32
C LEU A 65 -5.39 3.05 12.84
N GLY A 66 -6.27 4.05 12.85
CA GLY A 66 -5.98 5.36 13.42
C GLY A 66 -5.65 5.29 14.92
N ALA A 67 -6.43 4.51 15.69
CA ALA A 67 -6.16 4.28 17.11
C ALA A 67 -4.82 3.56 17.33
N LEU A 68 -4.51 2.55 16.51
CA LEU A 68 -3.22 1.86 16.52
C LEU A 68 -2.05 2.82 16.28
N ILE A 69 -2.12 3.64 15.24
CA ILE A 69 -1.07 4.63 14.93
C ILE A 69 -0.86 5.60 16.09
N VAL A 70 -1.95 6.06 16.72
CA VAL A 70 -1.89 6.96 17.88
C VAL A 70 -1.17 6.27 19.05
N ALA A 71 -1.51 5.02 19.36
CA ALA A 71 -0.83 4.24 20.39
C ALA A 71 0.66 4.05 20.04
N TRP A 72 0.97 3.81 18.76
CA TRP A 72 2.34 3.64 18.28
C TRP A 72 3.17 4.90 18.45
N LYS A 73 2.63 6.06 18.08
CA LYS A 73 3.29 7.36 18.24
C LYS A 73 3.51 7.70 19.72
N ALA A 74 2.58 7.36 20.60
CA ALA A 74 2.75 7.57 22.04
C ALA A 74 3.94 6.78 22.61
N MET A 75 4.12 5.54 22.16
CA MET A 75 5.26 4.69 22.58
C MET A 75 6.57 5.05 21.86
N ASN A 76 6.47 5.59 20.64
CA ASN A 76 7.59 5.87 19.74
C ASN A 76 7.59 7.35 19.33
N PRO A 77 8.07 8.27 20.20
CA PRO A 77 8.03 9.71 19.94
C PRO A 77 8.76 10.15 18.68
N ALA A 78 9.71 9.35 18.18
CA ALA A 78 10.46 9.58 16.95
C ALA A 78 9.62 9.39 15.67
N LEU A 79 8.47 8.69 15.72
CA LEU A 79 7.61 8.44 14.58
C LEU A 79 7.16 9.78 13.95
N ARG A 80 7.38 9.95 12.65
CA ARG A 80 6.99 11.13 11.85
C ARG A 80 6.21 10.76 10.59
N THR A 81 6.31 9.53 10.12
CA THR A 81 5.66 9.09 8.89
C THR A 81 4.97 7.74 9.09
N VAL A 82 3.74 7.64 8.60
CA VAL A 82 3.03 6.38 8.45
C VAL A 82 2.81 6.12 6.97
N GLU A 83 3.15 4.93 6.51
CA GLU A 83 3.03 4.52 5.12
C GLU A 83 1.97 3.41 5.00
N LEU A 84 0.93 3.66 4.22
CA LEU A 84 -0.15 2.71 3.96
C LEU A 84 0.07 2.07 2.57
N VAL A 85 0.60 0.84 2.56
CA VAL A 85 0.90 0.09 1.35
C VAL A 85 -0.24 -0.88 1.06
N THR A 86 -1.26 -0.41 0.34
CA THR A 86 -2.43 -1.20 -0.06
C THR A 86 -3.02 -0.71 -1.38
N CYS A 87 -3.77 -1.58 -2.04
CA CYS A 87 -4.67 -1.23 -3.13
C CYS A 87 -5.77 -0.25 -2.66
N ASN A 88 -6.23 0.63 -3.55
CA ASN A 88 -7.38 1.53 -3.37
C ASN A 88 -7.35 2.49 -2.17
N ALA A 89 -6.21 2.65 -1.48
CA ALA A 89 -6.14 3.44 -0.25
C ALA A 89 -6.60 4.90 -0.42
N GLN A 90 -6.30 5.52 -1.57
CA GLN A 90 -6.62 6.93 -1.86
C GLN A 90 -7.85 7.14 -2.76
N HIS A 91 -8.49 6.07 -3.22
CA HIS A 91 -9.63 6.17 -4.14
C HIS A 91 -10.95 6.34 -3.37
N ASN A 92 -11.92 7.03 -3.98
CA ASN A 92 -13.23 7.37 -3.46
C ASN A 92 -14.31 6.64 -4.29
N GLN A 93 -14.55 5.34 -4.11
CA GLN A 93 -15.60 4.63 -4.87
C GLN A 93 -16.96 4.62 -4.15
N GLU A 94 -17.06 5.26 -2.99
CA GLU A 94 -18.27 5.43 -2.16
C GLU A 94 -18.30 6.85 -1.57
N PRO A 95 -19.42 7.39 -1.03
CA PRO A 95 -19.57 8.83 -0.76
C PRO A 95 -18.61 9.41 0.31
N LEU A 96 -17.78 8.56 0.91
CA LEU A 96 -16.78 8.93 1.90
C LEU A 96 -15.44 9.23 1.23
N ALA A 97 -14.63 10.08 1.87
CA ALA A 97 -13.23 10.24 1.48
C ALA A 97 -12.50 8.89 1.54
N GLY A 98 -11.52 8.65 0.65
CA GLY A 98 -10.77 7.39 0.58
C GLY A 98 -10.13 6.98 1.92
N TYR A 99 -9.95 5.68 2.11
CA TYR A 99 -9.49 5.07 3.36
C TYR A 99 -8.32 5.82 4.02
N ALA A 100 -7.26 6.08 3.25
CA ALA A 100 -6.06 6.74 3.74
C ALA A 100 -6.33 8.18 4.22
N ARG A 101 -7.29 8.89 3.61
CA ARG A 101 -7.69 10.24 4.07
C ARG A 101 -8.39 10.18 5.41
N ARG A 102 -9.25 9.18 5.63
CA ARG A 102 -9.94 9.00 6.92
C ARG A 102 -8.97 8.64 8.03
N VAL A 103 -8.01 7.76 7.75
CA VAL A 103 -6.90 7.45 8.67
C VAL A 103 -6.06 8.70 8.95
N ALA A 104 -5.66 9.45 7.92
CA ALA A 104 -4.91 10.69 8.09
C ALA A 104 -5.66 11.71 8.97
N ALA A 105 -6.96 11.89 8.73
CA ALA A 105 -7.80 12.78 9.53
C ALA A 105 -7.89 12.34 10.99
N PHE A 106 -7.93 11.03 11.26
CA PHE A 106 -7.92 10.51 12.63
C PHE A 106 -6.59 10.81 13.33
N VAL A 107 -5.47 10.53 12.66
CA VAL A 107 -4.12 10.72 13.22
C VAL A 107 -3.83 12.21 13.47
N GLU A 108 -4.17 13.09 12.53
CA GLU A 108 -3.90 14.53 12.64
C GLU A 108 -4.61 15.19 13.83
N ARG A 109 -5.78 14.66 14.25
CA ARG A 109 -6.49 15.14 15.47
C ARG A 109 -5.66 14.99 16.74
N LYS A 110 -4.69 14.07 16.77
CA LYS A 110 -3.83 13.79 17.93
C LYS A 110 -2.39 14.22 17.70
N TYR A 111 -1.86 14.00 16.49
CA TYR A 111 -0.45 14.20 16.15
C TYR A 111 -0.32 14.88 14.79
N LYS A 112 -0.27 16.22 14.80
CA LYS A 112 -0.10 17.05 13.59
C LYS A 112 1.29 16.91 12.94
N ASP A 113 2.27 16.39 13.67
CA ASP A 113 3.64 16.16 13.22
C ASP A 113 3.83 14.81 12.52
N VAL A 114 2.78 13.99 12.42
CA VAL A 114 2.81 12.68 11.76
C VAL A 114 2.15 12.78 10.39
N ALA A 115 2.94 12.59 9.33
CA ALA A 115 2.44 12.51 7.96
C ALA A 115 1.96 11.10 7.65
N VAL A 116 0.76 10.96 7.08
CA VAL A 116 0.29 9.71 6.48
C VAL A 116 0.57 9.74 4.98
N LYS A 117 1.14 8.68 4.44
CA LYS A 117 1.42 8.51 3.01
C LYS A 117 0.76 7.23 2.49
N ALA A 118 0.38 7.23 1.22
CA ALA A 118 -0.19 6.07 0.55
C ALA A 118 0.20 6.05 -0.94
N LEU A 119 -0.01 4.91 -1.60
CA LEU A 119 0.19 4.78 -3.05
C LEU A 119 -0.68 5.80 -3.80
N PRO A 120 -0.17 6.39 -4.90
CA PRO A 120 -0.81 7.50 -5.57
C PRO A 120 -2.16 7.09 -6.16
N ARG A 121 -3.12 8.01 -6.16
CA ARG A 121 -4.37 7.82 -6.90
C ARG A 121 -4.12 7.76 -8.41
N GLY A 122 -5.08 7.21 -9.14
CA GLY A 122 -5.16 7.32 -10.59
C GLY A 122 -5.42 8.76 -11.07
N GLN A 123 -5.87 8.89 -12.32
CA GLN A 123 -6.22 10.17 -12.91
C GLN A 123 -7.45 10.78 -12.22
N HIS A 124 -8.38 9.93 -11.81
CA HIS A 124 -9.60 10.33 -11.12
C HIS A 124 -9.66 9.76 -9.70
N ALA A 125 -10.48 10.38 -8.85
CA ALA A 125 -10.62 9.95 -7.46
C ALA A 125 -11.33 8.60 -7.35
N ASP A 126 -12.23 8.30 -8.29
CA ASP A 126 -13.03 7.08 -8.42
C ASP A 126 -12.36 5.99 -9.26
N ASP A 127 -11.10 6.19 -9.66
CA ASP A 127 -10.29 5.14 -10.28
C ASP A 127 -10.11 3.95 -9.30
N TYR A 128 -9.61 2.85 -9.84
CA TYR A 128 -9.26 1.63 -9.14
C TYR A 128 -7.76 1.42 -9.25
N SER A 129 -7.19 0.68 -8.32
CA SER A 129 -5.79 0.35 -8.31
C SER A 129 -5.49 -1.02 -7.73
N VAL A 130 -4.42 -1.64 -8.22
CA VAL A 130 -3.87 -2.89 -7.69
C VAL A 130 -2.36 -2.81 -7.59
N LEU A 131 -1.81 -3.29 -6.48
CA LEU A 131 -0.37 -3.50 -6.30
C LEU A 131 -0.07 -4.99 -6.42
N TRP A 132 0.73 -5.33 -7.42
CA TRP A 132 1.37 -6.63 -7.60
C TRP A 132 2.80 -6.56 -7.07
N ALA A 133 3.22 -7.60 -6.36
CA ALA A 133 4.61 -7.78 -5.97
C ALA A 133 5.00 -9.24 -6.22
N SER A 134 6.14 -9.45 -6.87
CA SER A 134 6.67 -10.78 -7.13
C SER A 134 7.15 -11.42 -5.83
N ASN A 135 7.37 -12.74 -5.85
CA ASN A 135 8.07 -13.43 -4.76
C ASN A 135 9.46 -13.93 -5.22
N GLY A 136 9.96 -13.39 -6.34
CA GLY A 136 11.22 -13.78 -6.95
C GLY A 136 12.43 -13.09 -6.32
N ASN A 137 13.61 -13.32 -6.89
CA ASN A 137 14.83 -12.59 -6.54
C ASN A 137 15.43 -11.95 -7.81
N PRO A 138 15.37 -10.61 -7.98
CA PRO A 138 14.88 -9.63 -7.00
C PRO A 138 13.35 -9.59 -6.88
N VAL A 139 12.88 -9.13 -5.73
CA VAL A 139 11.46 -8.86 -5.49
C VAL A 139 11.09 -7.52 -6.13
N SER A 140 10.34 -7.56 -7.22
CA SER A 140 9.87 -6.40 -7.98
C SER A 140 8.38 -6.15 -7.73
N PHE A 141 7.87 -5.00 -8.16
CA PHE A 141 6.45 -4.67 -8.05
C PHE A 141 5.91 -4.03 -9.33
N CYS A 142 4.58 -4.07 -9.46
CA CYS A 142 3.83 -3.36 -10.48
C CYS A 142 2.54 -2.81 -9.85
N TYR A 143 2.36 -1.49 -9.93
CA TYR A 143 1.18 -0.78 -9.47
C TYR A 143 0.40 -0.30 -10.68
N ILE A 144 -0.87 -0.70 -10.76
CA ILE A 144 -1.75 -0.38 -11.88
C ILE A 144 -2.88 0.49 -11.35
N THR A 145 -3.23 1.56 -12.07
CA THR A 145 -4.47 2.32 -11.85
C THR A 145 -5.35 2.31 -13.11
N ALA A 146 -6.68 2.26 -12.96
CA ALA A 146 -7.62 2.19 -14.07
C ALA A 146 -9.00 2.78 -13.70
N PRO A 147 -9.77 3.33 -14.65
CA PRO A 147 -11.04 4.01 -14.39
C PRO A 147 -12.22 3.07 -14.11
N SER A 148 -12.03 1.76 -14.27
CA SER A 148 -13.05 0.77 -13.95
C SER A 148 -12.45 -0.55 -13.51
N THR A 149 -13.21 -1.33 -12.74
CA THR A 149 -12.87 -2.72 -12.41
C THR A 149 -12.62 -3.56 -13.66
N ARG A 150 -13.39 -3.35 -14.73
CA ARG A 150 -13.20 -4.06 -16.01
C ARG A 150 -11.83 -3.80 -16.61
N THR A 151 -11.41 -2.52 -16.67
CA THR A 151 -10.09 -2.16 -17.19
C THR A 151 -8.98 -2.65 -16.27
N LEU A 152 -9.17 -2.59 -14.95
CA LEU A 152 -8.20 -3.09 -13.97
C LEU A 152 -8.02 -4.61 -14.09
N THR A 153 -9.11 -5.35 -14.26
CA THR A 153 -9.09 -6.81 -14.48
C THR A 153 -8.39 -7.15 -15.79
N TYR A 154 -8.71 -6.45 -16.87
CA TYR A 154 -8.01 -6.62 -18.16
C TYR A 154 -6.49 -6.40 -18.03
N ALA A 155 -6.07 -5.31 -17.38
CA ALA A 155 -4.65 -5.05 -17.15
C ALA A 155 -3.98 -6.11 -16.26
N SER A 156 -4.69 -6.57 -15.21
CA SER A 156 -4.20 -7.63 -14.33
C SER A 156 -4.06 -8.96 -15.06
N ASP A 157 -4.96 -9.28 -15.99
CA ASP A 157 -4.90 -10.50 -16.79
C ASP A 157 -3.78 -10.42 -17.84
N GLN A 158 -3.51 -9.25 -18.42
CA GLN A 158 -2.33 -9.05 -19.24
C GLN A 158 -1.03 -9.24 -18.46
N LEU A 159 -0.96 -8.69 -17.24
CA LEU A 159 0.20 -8.89 -16.36
C LEU A 159 0.44 -10.38 -16.12
N LYS A 160 -0.60 -11.13 -15.75
CA LYS A 160 -0.52 -12.59 -15.52
C LYS A 160 -0.13 -13.36 -16.78
N ALA A 161 -0.66 -12.98 -17.94
CA ALA A 161 -0.36 -13.64 -19.20
C ALA A 161 1.10 -13.41 -19.63
N LEU A 162 1.64 -12.24 -19.30
CA LEU A 162 3.02 -11.85 -19.59
C LEU A 162 4.02 -12.34 -18.53
N GLU A 163 3.57 -12.72 -17.33
CA GLU A 163 4.41 -13.29 -16.26
C GLU A 163 4.68 -14.78 -16.56
N PRO A 164 5.83 -15.14 -17.17
CA PRO A 164 6.20 -16.54 -17.34
C PRO A 164 6.66 -17.04 -15.97
N ALA A 165 6.09 -18.14 -15.49
CA ALA A 165 6.50 -18.93 -14.31
C ALA A 165 7.53 -18.32 -13.32
N LYS A 166 7.12 -18.12 -12.05
CA LYS A 166 7.92 -17.86 -10.82
C LYS A 166 9.39 -17.44 -11.05
N ASN A 167 9.64 -16.13 -11.13
CA ASN A 167 10.94 -15.40 -10.96
C ASN A 167 11.08 -14.18 -11.91
N TYR A 168 9.98 -13.69 -12.47
CA TYR A 168 10.05 -12.57 -13.40
C TYR A 168 10.10 -11.20 -12.72
N ASP A 169 10.81 -10.29 -13.37
CA ASP A 169 10.86 -8.87 -13.02
C ASP A 169 9.58 -8.18 -13.51
N LEU A 170 8.71 -7.81 -12.57
CA LEU A 170 7.46 -7.11 -12.85
C LEU A 170 7.70 -5.74 -13.49
N SER A 171 8.88 -5.14 -13.37
CA SER A 171 9.21 -3.89 -14.06
C SER A 171 9.37 -4.06 -15.58
N LEU A 172 9.87 -5.22 -16.02
CA LEU A 172 9.93 -5.56 -17.44
C LEU A 172 8.53 -5.86 -17.98
N VAL A 173 7.72 -6.61 -17.24
CA VAL A 173 6.32 -6.91 -17.62
C VAL A 173 5.51 -5.62 -17.73
N ALA A 174 5.62 -4.73 -16.75
CA ALA A 174 4.99 -3.41 -16.77
C ALA A 174 5.41 -2.57 -17.99
N SER A 175 6.69 -2.65 -18.39
CA SER A 175 7.20 -1.96 -19.57
C SER A 175 6.57 -2.50 -20.86
N GLU A 176 6.37 -3.82 -20.97
CA GLU A 176 5.66 -4.43 -22.10
C GLU A 176 4.17 -4.07 -22.11
N MET A 177 3.51 -4.10 -20.95
CA MET A 177 2.12 -3.63 -20.82
C MET A 177 1.97 -2.16 -21.26
N ALA A 178 2.91 -1.30 -20.86
CA ALA A 178 2.92 0.11 -21.23
C ALA A 178 3.11 0.36 -22.74
N LYS A 179 3.72 -0.59 -23.47
CA LYS A 179 3.77 -0.60 -24.93
C LYS A 179 2.46 -1.11 -25.54
N ALA A 180 1.92 -2.22 -25.02
CA ALA A 180 0.71 -2.87 -25.50
C ALA A 180 -0.56 -2.02 -25.32
N ARG A 181 -0.63 -1.19 -24.26
CA ARG A 181 -1.77 -0.29 -24.03
C ARG A 181 -2.07 0.65 -25.20
N ARG A 182 -1.11 0.91 -26.10
CA ARG A 182 -1.35 1.78 -27.26
C ARG A 182 -2.19 1.12 -28.36
N LEU A 183 -2.52 -0.17 -28.22
CA LEU A 183 -3.03 -1.00 -29.31
C LEU A 183 -4.44 -1.55 -29.09
N VAL A 184 -5.02 -1.46 -27.88
CA VAL A 184 -6.31 -2.10 -27.55
C VAL A 184 -7.14 -1.25 -26.57
N GLU A 185 -8.35 -0.85 -26.97
CA GLU A 185 -9.35 -0.31 -26.04
C GLU A 185 -9.98 -1.42 -25.18
N PRO A 186 -10.23 -1.19 -23.88
CA PRO A 186 -10.08 0.07 -23.13
C PRO A 186 -8.65 0.23 -22.57
N SER A 187 -7.85 1.08 -23.20
CA SER A 187 -6.42 1.29 -22.90
C SER A 187 -6.13 2.28 -21.77
N ASN A 188 -7.15 2.75 -21.08
CA ASN A 188 -7.02 3.82 -20.08
C ASN A 188 -6.53 3.27 -18.74
N TYR A 189 -5.35 2.66 -18.68
CA TYR A 189 -4.70 2.34 -17.41
C TYR A 189 -3.28 2.90 -17.33
N SER A 190 -2.86 3.21 -16.11
CA SER A 190 -1.48 3.63 -15.82
C SER A 190 -0.76 2.52 -15.10
N VAL A 191 0.54 2.41 -15.34
CA VAL A 191 1.42 1.43 -14.70
C VAL A 191 2.63 2.15 -14.15
N LEU A 192 2.92 1.91 -12.88
CA LEU A 192 4.16 2.26 -12.21
C LEU A 192 4.82 0.96 -11.74
N ALA A 193 6.12 0.78 -11.97
CA ALA A 193 6.80 -0.45 -11.58
C ALA A 193 8.25 -0.16 -11.22
N GLY A 194 8.86 -1.10 -10.50
CA GLY A 194 10.26 -1.02 -10.10
C GLY A 194 10.86 -2.39 -9.86
N PRO A 195 12.19 -2.52 -10.06
CA PRO A 195 12.92 -3.77 -9.90
C PRO A 195 13.09 -4.20 -8.43
N ASP A 196 12.84 -3.29 -7.48
CA ASP A 196 12.94 -3.55 -6.05
C ASP A 196 11.79 -2.89 -5.26
N LEU A 197 11.51 -3.40 -4.06
CA LEU A 197 10.42 -2.90 -3.22
C LEU A 197 10.73 -1.55 -2.55
N SER A 198 11.99 -1.11 -2.42
CA SER A 198 12.32 0.18 -1.80
C SER A 198 11.74 1.35 -2.59
N MET A 199 11.63 1.19 -3.92
CA MET A 199 10.99 2.16 -4.80
C MET A 199 9.50 2.39 -4.52
N ILE A 200 8.81 1.47 -3.83
CA ILE A 200 7.43 1.70 -3.37
C ILE A 200 7.36 2.96 -2.53
N ARG A 201 8.32 3.17 -1.61
CA ARG A 201 8.35 4.35 -0.74
C ARG A 201 8.50 5.66 -1.51
N ALA A 202 9.28 5.64 -2.58
CA ALA A 202 9.47 6.81 -3.43
C ALA A 202 8.18 7.24 -4.14
N MET A 203 7.24 6.31 -4.36
CA MET A 203 5.95 6.60 -4.98
C MET A 203 4.88 7.06 -3.98
N LEU A 204 5.06 6.80 -2.68
CA LEU A 204 4.07 7.15 -1.67
C LEU A 204 3.96 8.68 -1.54
N SER A 205 2.75 9.18 -1.71
CA SER A 205 2.45 10.61 -1.58
C SER A 205 1.81 10.91 -0.23
N VAL A 206 2.10 12.07 0.35
CA VAL A 206 1.42 12.56 1.56
C VAL A 206 -0.08 12.71 1.29
N VAL A 207 -0.88 12.07 2.13
CA VAL A 207 -2.33 12.15 2.11
C VAL A 207 -2.77 13.27 3.02
N ARG A 208 -3.41 14.30 2.46
CA ARG A 208 -3.98 15.40 3.23
C ARG A 208 -5.43 15.06 3.62
N PRO A 209 -5.83 15.27 4.87
CA PRO A 209 -7.23 15.27 5.24
C PRO A 209 -8.03 16.29 4.43
N ALA A 210 -9.31 16.03 4.23
CA ALA A 210 -10.20 17.03 3.66
C ALA A 210 -10.26 18.25 4.59
N ALA A 211 -10.15 19.45 4.00
CA ALA A 211 -10.29 20.72 4.70
C ALA A 211 -11.71 20.92 5.24
#